data_AF-A0A1C0SXL8-F1
#
_entry.id   AF-A0A1C0SXL8-F1
#
_cell.length_a   1.000
_cell.length_b   1.000
_cell.length_c   1.000
_cell.angle_alpha   90.00
_cell.angle_beta   90.00
_cell.angle_gamma   90.00
#
_symmetry.space_group_name_H-M   'P 1'
#
loop_
_entity.id
_entity.type
_entity.pdbx_description
1 polymer ?
#
loop_
_entity_poly.entity_id
_entity_poly.type
_entity_poly.pdbx_seq_one_letter_code
_entity_poly.pdbx_strand_id
1 'polypeptide(L)'
;MFKTEALSPMRAGRLNAALDRQYRFDGIVKPLRSHIENLAASGPLELTEGDGMIDYSRTRFNRFASHKEQDAYIARLRAKRYFYVNGWVVPKLVYNAIRR
;
A
#
# COMPACT_ATOMS: atom_id res chain seq x y z
N MET A 1 -9.12 -10.10 10.66
CA MET A 1 -9.27 -8.84 9.91
C MET A 1 -8.47 -7.76 10.65
N PHE A 2 -7.63 -6.98 9.94
CA PHE A 2 -6.57 -6.06 10.41
C PHE A 2 -5.82 -6.42 11.72
N LYS A 3 -4.61 -6.95 11.60
CA LYS A 3 -3.75 -7.25 12.77
C LYS A 3 -3.03 -6.01 13.27
N THR A 4 -3.49 -5.47 14.41
CA THR A 4 -2.96 -4.23 15.01
C THR A 4 -2.21 -4.43 16.33
N GLU A 5 -2.21 -5.63 16.90
CA GLU A 5 -1.72 -5.95 18.25
C GLU A 5 -0.24 -5.59 18.46
N ALA A 6 0.59 -5.68 17.42
CA ALA A 6 2.03 -5.38 17.47
C ALA A 6 2.38 -3.97 16.98
N LEU A 7 1.41 -3.08 16.77
CA LEU A 7 1.65 -1.71 16.30
C LEU A 7 1.84 -0.75 17.46
N SER A 8 2.83 0.14 17.36
CA SER A 8 2.94 1.27 18.28
C SER A 8 1.73 2.21 18.15
N PRO A 9 1.36 2.96 19.20
CA PRO A 9 0.18 3.84 19.18
C PRO A 9 0.15 4.80 17.97
N MET A 10 1.30 5.38 17.63
CA MET A 10 1.42 6.26 16.46
C MET A 10 1.15 5.52 15.13
N ARG A 11 1.60 4.27 14.99
CA ARG A 11 1.35 3.46 13.80
C ARG A 11 -0.11 3.02 13.72
N ALA A 12 -0.73 2.67 14.85
CA ALA A 12 -2.15 2.37 14.94
C ALA A 12 -3.01 3.59 14.55
N GLY A 13 -2.68 4.78 15.05
CA GLY A 13 -3.37 6.03 14.67
C GLY A 13 -3.29 6.33 13.18
N ARG A 14 -2.10 6.17 12.56
CA ARG A 14 -1.94 6.32 11.10
C ARG A 14 -2.72 5.27 10.31
N LEU A 15 -2.83 4.05 10.82
CA LEU A 15 -3.62 2.98 10.21
C LEU A 15 -5.11 3.31 10.23
N ASN A 16 -5.65 3.71 11.38
CA ASN A 16 -7.05 4.11 11.49
C ASN A 16 -7.36 5.29 10.55
N ALA A 17 -6.52 6.33 10.54
CA ALA A 17 -6.70 7.46 9.63
C ALA A 17 -6.70 7.05 8.14
N ALA A 18 -5.90 6.05 7.75
CA ALA A 18 -5.89 5.54 6.39
C ALA A 18 -7.14 4.69 6.06
N LEU A 19 -7.63 3.92 7.03
CA LEU A 19 -8.82 3.08 6.92
C LEU A 19 -10.11 3.90 6.87
N ASP A 20 -10.15 5.01 7.60
CA ASP A 20 -11.33 5.88 7.70
C ASP A 20 -11.41 6.87 6.52
N ARG A 21 -10.36 6.94 5.70
CA ARG A 21 -10.36 7.77 4.50
C ARG A 21 -11.40 7.29 3.50
N GLN A 22 -12.22 8.22 3.04
CA GLN A 22 -13.26 7.97 2.07
C GLN A 22 -12.69 7.97 0.65
N TYR A 23 -13.09 6.97 -0.13
CA TYR A 23 -12.81 6.89 -1.56
C TYR A 23 -14.10 6.50 -2.29
N ARG A 24 -14.11 6.74 -3.59
CA ARG A 24 -15.17 6.28 -4.48
C ARG A 24 -14.81 4.89 -4.99
N PHE A 25 -15.60 3.89 -4.62
CA PHE A 25 -15.49 2.51 -5.09
C PHE A 25 -16.78 2.16 -5.83
N ASP A 26 -16.67 1.81 -7.11
CA ASP A 26 -17.82 1.43 -7.95
C ASP A 26 -18.98 2.45 -7.89
N GLY A 27 -18.64 3.74 -7.90
CA GLY A 27 -19.61 4.84 -7.85
C GLY A 27 -20.06 5.25 -6.44
N ILE A 28 -19.83 4.41 -5.41
CA ILE A 28 -20.25 4.67 -4.03
C ILE A 28 -19.08 5.21 -3.20
N VAL A 29 -19.31 6.33 -2.50
CA VAL A 29 -18.33 6.88 -1.55
C VAL A 29 -18.46 6.14 -0.23
N LYS A 30 -17.40 5.46 0.20
CA LYS A 30 -17.34 4.75 1.48
C LYS A 30 -15.92 4.76 2.04
N PRO A 31 -15.74 4.60 3.36
CA PRO A 31 -14.41 4.47 3.93
C PRO A 31 -13.73 3.20 3.41
N LEU A 32 -12.40 3.25 3.29
CA LEU A 32 -11.59 2.12 2.85
C LEU A 32 -11.83 0.87 3.71
N ARG A 33 -12.02 1.05 5.03
CA ARG A 33 -12.38 -0.01 5.98
C ARG A 33 -13.59 -0.81 5.51
N SER A 34 -14.72 -0.13 5.29
CA SER A 34 -15.98 -0.79 4.89
C SER A 34 -15.87 -1.42 3.50
N HIS A 35 -15.06 -0.87 2.61
CA HIS A 35 -14.82 -1.52 1.32
C HIS A 35 -14.08 -2.85 1.48
N ILE A 36 -13.01 -2.90 2.28
CA ILE A 36 -12.25 -4.13 2.55
C ILE A 36 -13.11 -5.17 3.27
N GLU A 37 -13.97 -4.74 4.20
CA GLU A 37 -14.94 -5.60 4.88
C GLU A 37 -15.92 -6.24 3.90
N ASN A 38 -16.46 -5.45 2.95
CA ASN A 38 -17.34 -5.97 1.91
C ASN A 38 -16.61 -6.97 0.99
N LEU A 39 -15.35 -6.68 0.63
CA LEU A 39 -14.53 -7.60 -0.17
C LEU A 39 -14.31 -8.93 0.58
N ALA A 40 -13.99 -8.87 1.87
CA ALA A 40 -13.78 -10.05 2.70
C ALA A 40 -15.08 -10.86 2.92
N ALA A 41 -16.23 -10.19 2.95
CA ALA A 41 -17.53 -10.86 2.99
C ALA A 41 -17.89 -11.54 1.66
N SER A 42 -17.44 -10.97 0.52
CA SER A 42 -17.69 -11.53 -0.82
C SER A 42 -16.79 -12.70 -1.19
N GLY A 43 -15.63 -12.84 -0.54
CA GLY A 43 -14.68 -13.91 -0.83
C GLY A 43 -13.32 -13.70 -0.17
N PRO A 44 -12.34 -14.57 -0.45
CA PRO A 44 -10.99 -14.44 0.07
C PRO A 44 -10.34 -13.14 -0.42
N LEU A 45 -9.58 -12.48 0.46
CA LEU A 45 -8.79 -11.31 0.09
C LEU A 45 -7.52 -11.75 -0.64
N GLU A 46 -7.43 -11.42 -1.92
CA GLU A 46 -6.23 -11.57 -2.73
C GLU A 46 -5.32 -10.36 -2.51
N LEU A 47 -4.10 -10.63 -2.02
CA LEU A 47 -3.08 -9.64 -1.75
C LEU A 47 -2.00 -9.74 -2.83
N THR A 48 -1.94 -8.73 -3.69
CA THR A 48 -0.92 -8.66 -4.73
C THR A 48 -0.05 -7.42 -4.55
N GLU A 49 1.25 -7.58 -4.79
CA GLU A 49 2.19 -6.47 -4.85
C GLU A 49 2.43 -6.14 -6.33
N GLY A 50 2.37 -4.86 -6.68
CA GLY A 50 2.77 -4.43 -8.01
C GLY A 50 4.28 -4.60 -8.20
N ASP A 51 4.67 -5.10 -9.37
CA ASP A 51 6.08 -5.14 -9.82
C ASP A 51 6.59 -3.74 -10.24
N GLY A 52 5.66 -2.79 -10.36
CA GLY A 52 5.94 -1.41 -10.79
C GLY A 52 6.72 -0.60 -9.76
N MET A 53 7.93 -0.18 -10.14
CA MET A 53 8.63 0.95 -9.55
C MET A 53 7.89 2.23 -9.94
N ILE A 54 7.18 2.87 -9.00
CA ILE A 54 6.54 4.16 -9.27
C ILE A 54 7.62 5.17 -9.71
N ASP A 55 7.38 5.89 -10.81
CA ASP A 55 8.24 6.99 -11.28
C ASP A 55 9.72 6.61 -11.55
N TYR A 56 9.98 5.39 -12.03
CA TYR A 56 11.33 5.06 -12.48
C TYR A 56 11.74 5.96 -13.66
N SER A 57 12.86 6.66 -13.50
CA SER A 57 13.46 7.48 -14.56
C SER A 57 14.86 6.98 -14.85
N ARG A 58 15.05 6.45 -16.07
CA ARG A 58 16.37 6.00 -16.55
C ARG A 58 17.38 7.15 -16.57
N THR A 59 16.97 8.34 -16.97
CA THR A 59 17.82 9.54 -16.94
C THR A 59 18.29 9.88 -15.54
N ARG A 60 17.40 9.81 -14.54
CA ARG A 60 17.78 10.04 -13.14
C ARG A 60 18.71 8.95 -12.63
N PHE A 61 18.41 7.69 -12.93
CA PHE A 61 19.22 6.54 -12.57
C PHE A 61 20.66 6.68 -13.09
N ASN A 62 20.82 7.03 -14.36
CA ASN A 62 22.12 7.18 -15.01
C ASN A 62 22.92 8.42 -14.56
N ARG A 63 22.28 9.39 -13.89
CA ARG A 63 22.95 10.58 -13.34
C ARG A 63 23.60 10.33 -11.98
N PHE A 64 23.27 9.24 -11.30
CA PHE A 64 23.91 8.90 -10.03
C PHE A 64 25.37 8.51 -10.25
N ALA A 65 26.25 9.01 -9.39
CA ALA A 65 27.69 8.86 -9.55
C ALA A 65 28.20 7.50 -9.05
N SER A 66 27.38 6.74 -8.31
CA SER A 66 27.76 5.45 -7.75
C SER A 66 26.64 4.42 -7.77
N HIS A 67 27.02 3.13 -7.78
CA HIS A 67 26.08 2.02 -7.67
C HIS A 67 25.30 2.04 -6.34
N LYS A 68 25.91 2.53 -5.25
CA LYS A 68 25.22 2.67 -3.95
C LYS A 68 24.03 3.63 -4.02
N GLU A 69 24.17 4.73 -4.75
CA GLU A 69 23.07 5.70 -4.95
C GLU A 69 21.98 5.15 -5.87
N GLN A 70 22.39 4.40 -6.90
CA GLN A 70 21.49 3.68 -7.80
C GLN A 70 20.64 2.65 -7.03
N ASP A 71 21.27 1.85 -6.16
CA ASP A 71 20.59 0.88 -5.31
C ASP A 71 19.65 1.55 -4.31
N ALA A 72 20.07 2.65 -3.69
CA ALA A 72 19.24 3.43 -2.79
C ALA A 72 18.00 4.01 -3.50
N TYR A 73 18.16 4.47 -4.75
CA TYR A 73 17.06 4.94 -5.57
C TYR A 73 16.08 3.80 -5.91
N ILE A 74 16.59 2.66 -6.38
CA ILE A 74 15.78 1.46 -6.64
C ILE A 74 15.04 1.01 -5.36
N ALA A 75 15.71 0.97 -4.22
CA ALA A 75 15.11 0.58 -2.94
C ALA A 75 13.99 1.56 -2.52
N ARG A 76 14.18 2.86 -2.74
CA ARG A 76 13.15 3.88 -2.48
C ARG A 76 11.94 3.70 -3.39
N LEU A 77 12.15 3.40 -4.67
CA LEU A 77 11.05 3.15 -5.61
C LEU A 77 10.31 1.85 -5.26
N ARG A 78 11.02 0.77 -4.92
CA ARG A 78 10.43 -0.48 -4.41
C ARG A 78 9.66 -0.27 -3.12
N ALA A 79 10.09 0.62 -2.25
CA ALA A 79 9.35 0.96 -1.02
C ALA A 79 8.02 1.67 -1.32
N LYS A 80 7.93 2.35 -2.47
CA LYS A 80 6.75 3.05 -2.97
C LYS A 80 5.87 2.20 -3.90
N ARG A 81 6.17 0.92 -4.14
CA ARG A 81 5.37 0.06 -5.03
C ARG A 81 3.86 0.12 -4.68
N TYR A 82 3.02 -0.11 -5.67
CA TYR A 82 1.58 -0.25 -5.43
C TYR A 82 1.29 -1.56 -4.68
N PHE A 83 0.39 -1.48 -3.71
CA PHE A 83 -0.12 -2.63 -2.97
C PHE A 83 -1.59 -2.77 -3.29
N TYR A 84 -2.03 -3.98 -3.57
CA TYR A 84 -3.39 -4.25 -4.02
C TYR A 84 -4.10 -5.22 -3.07
N VAL A 85 -5.41 -4.98 -2.90
CA VAL A 85 -6.34 -5.89 -2.24
C VAL A 85 -7.49 -6.10 -3.21
N ASN A 86 -7.65 -7.33 -3.73
CA ASN A 86 -8.63 -7.68 -4.77
C ASN A 86 -8.60 -6.70 -5.96
N GLY A 87 -7.40 -6.34 -6.42
CA GLY A 87 -7.20 -5.41 -7.54
C GLY A 87 -7.29 -3.92 -7.19
N TRP A 88 -7.67 -3.54 -5.96
CA TRP A 88 -7.74 -2.15 -5.53
C TRP A 88 -6.46 -1.67 -4.87
N VAL A 89 -5.96 -0.50 -5.29
CA VAL A 89 -4.77 0.11 -4.70
C VAL A 89 -5.04 0.54 -3.26
N VAL A 90 -4.22 0.07 -2.33
CA VAL A 90 -4.27 0.44 -0.91
C VAL A 90 -2.91 0.94 -0.41
N PRO A 91 -2.89 1.77 0.65
CA PRO A 91 -1.63 2.12 1.31
C PRO A 91 -0.92 0.88 1.87
N LYS A 92 0.43 0.86 1.77
CA LYS A 92 1.28 -0.23 2.31
C LYS A 92 0.96 -0.63 3.75
N LEU A 93 0.64 0.35 4.59
CA LEU A 93 0.32 0.10 5.99
C LEU A 93 -0.99 -0.71 6.17
N VAL A 94 -1.98 -0.50 5.31
CA VAL A 94 -3.24 -1.24 5.28
C VAL A 94 -2.97 -2.66 4.76
N TYR A 95 -2.24 -2.78 3.66
CA TYR A 95 -1.80 -4.06 3.11
C TYR A 95 -1.08 -4.93 4.16
N ASN A 96 -0.10 -4.34 4.86
CA ASN A 96 0.64 -5.04 5.91
C ASN A 96 -0.24 -5.44 7.10
N ALA A 97 -1.26 -4.65 7.43
CA ALA A 97 -2.21 -4.99 8.50
C ALA A 97 -3.12 -6.16 8.12
N ILE A 98 -3.40 -6.38 6.84
CA ILE A 98 -4.17 -7.55 6.36
C ILE A 98 -3.28 -8.79 6.24
N ARG A 99 -2.06 -8.63 5.70
CA ARG A 99 -1.12 -9.74 5.42
C ARG A 99 -0.55 -10.39 6.68
N ARG A 100 -0.27 -9.58 7.72
CA ARG A 100 0.25 -10.07 8.99
C ARG A 100 -0.64 -11.14 9.54
#